data_AF-T1AXB3-F1
#
_entry.id   AF-T1AXB3-F1
#
_cell.length_a   1.000
_cell.length_b   1.000
_cell.length_c   1.000
_cell.angle_alpha   90.00
_cell.angle_beta   90.00
_cell.angle_gamma   90.00
#
_symmetry.space_group_name_H-M   'P 1'
#
loop_
_entity.id
_entity.type
_entity.pdbx_description
1 polymer ?
#
loop_
_entity_poly.entity_id
_entity_poly.type
_entity_poly.pdbx_seq_one_letter_code
_entity_poly.pdbx_strand_id
1 'polypeptide(L)' 'MPWQALQQHHARLQKLHLRDLFAQDAKRAQRYTQEAAGWRLDYAKHRIDDASLRTLLDLARASGLEARREAMF' A
#
# COMPACT_ATOMS: atom_id res chain seq x y z
N MET A 1 1.70 12.32 12.89
CA MET A 1 2.73 12.07 11.84
C MET A 1 2.35 10.84 11.01
N PRO A 2 2.67 10.77 9.70
CA PRO A 2 2.35 9.60 8.85
C PRO A 2 2.83 8.27 9.44
N TRP A 3 3.98 8.27 10.11
CA TRP A 3 4.51 7.09 10.81
C TRP A 3 3.59 6.55 11.91
N GLN A 4 3.04 7.42 12.75
CA GLN A 4 2.13 7.01 13.83
C GLN A 4 0.81 6.46 13.26
N ALA A 5 0.31 7.05 12.17
CA ALA A 5 -0.88 6.53 11.48
C ALA A 5 -0.62 5.13 10.87
N LEU A 6 0.58 4.87 10.34
CA LEU A 6 0.96 3.53 9.88
C LEU A 6 1.01 2.52 11.01
N GLN A 7 1.50 2.88 12.20
CA GLN A 7 1.48 1.99 13.36
C GLN A 7 0.04 1.59 13.74
N GLN A 8 -0.92 2.52 13.65
CA GLN A 8 -2.34 2.24 13.88
C GLN A 8 -2.92 1.31 12.80
N HIS A 9 -2.60 1.57 11.52
CA HIS A 9 -2.99 0.68 10.43
C HIS A 9 -2.41 -0.73 10.59
N HIS A 10 -1.13 -0.85 10.97
CA HIS A 10 -0.50 -2.13 11.25
C HIS A 10 -1.22 -2.85 12.39
N ALA A 11 -1.50 -2.17 13.50
CA ALA A 11 -2.19 -2.76 14.65
C ALA A 11 -3.57 -3.34 14.30
N ARG A 12 -4.27 -2.72 13.34
CA ARG A 12 -5.56 -3.16 12.81
C ARG A 12 -5.41 -4.30 11.80
N LEU A 13 -4.54 -4.13 10.79
CA LEU A 13 -4.38 -5.05 9.66
C LEU A 13 -3.64 -6.34 10.03
N GLN A 14 -2.77 -6.33 11.04
CA GLN A 14 -2.05 -7.52 11.49
C GLN A 14 -3.00 -8.62 12.00
N LYS A 15 -4.19 -8.25 12.48
CA LYS A 15 -5.20 -9.18 13.02
C LYS A 15 -6.07 -9.80 11.92
N LEU A 16 -6.03 -9.27 10.71
CA LEU A 16 -6.86 -9.74 9.60
C LEU A 16 -6.14 -10.87 8.84
N HIS A 17 -6.89 -11.91 8.50
CA HIS A 17 -6.39 -12.92 7.58
C HIS A 17 -6.54 -12.44 6.13
N LEU A 18 -5.59 -12.80 5.27
CA LEU A 18 -5.64 -12.39 3.87
C LEU A 18 -6.91 -12.89 3.16
N ARG A 19 -7.39 -14.09 3.52
CA ARG A 19 -8.66 -14.63 3.00
C ARG A 19 -9.85 -13.73 3.32
N ASP A 20 -9.88 -13.13 4.51
CA ASP A 20 -10.97 -12.23 4.90
C ASP A 20 -10.94 -10.95 4.08
N LEU A 21 -9.74 -10.43 3.81
CA LEU A 21 -9.56 -9.25 2.95
C LEU A 21 -10.06 -9.49 1.51
N PHE A 22 -9.87 -10.70 0.97
CA PHE A 22 -10.44 -11.09 -0.33
C PHE A 22 -11.95 -11.34 -0.27
N ALA A 23 -12.46 -11.88 0.85
CA ALA A 23 -13.89 -12.06 1.05
C ALA A 23 -14.64 -10.72 1.16
N GLN A 24 -14.01 -9.69 1.74
CA GLN A 24 -14.56 -8.34 1.90
C GLN A 24 -14.50 -7.50 0.61
N ASP A 25 -13.56 -7.79 -0.29
CA ASP A 25 -13.43 -7.10 -1.58
C ASP A 25 -13.19 -8.12 -2.71
N ALA A 26 -14.27 -8.50 -3.39
CA ALA A 26 -14.20 -9.40 -4.54
C ALA A 26 -13.37 -8.84 -5.71
N LYS A 27 -13.15 -7.52 -5.77
CA LYS A 27 -12.33 -6.85 -6.80
C LYS A 27 -10.92 -6.56 -6.31
N ARG A 28 -10.51 -7.04 -5.13
CA ARG A 28 -9.21 -6.77 -4.52
C ARG A 28 -8.02 -7.04 -5.44
N ALA A 29 -8.05 -8.16 -6.16
CA ALA A 29 -7.01 -8.52 -7.12
C ALA A 29 -6.85 -7.45 -8.21
N GLN A 30 -7.96 -6.99 -8.78
CA GLN A 30 -7.95 -5.92 -9.79
C GLN A 30 -7.53 -4.57 -9.19
N ARG A 31 -8.06 -4.23 -7.99
CA ARG A 31 -7.78 -2.96 -7.30
C ARG A 31 -6.29 -2.79 -6.97
N TYR A 32 -5.64 -3.86 -6.54
CA TYR A 32 -4.21 -3.85 -6.16
C TYR A 32 -3.34 -4.55 -7.21
N THR A 33 -3.67 -4.33 -8.48
CA THR A 33 -2.81 -4.64 -9.62
C THR A 33 -2.47 -3.35 -10.35
N GLN A 34 -1.22 -3.22 -10.79
CA GLN A 34 -0.79 -2.14 -11.67
C GLN A 34 -0.06 -2.72 -12.88
N GLU A 35 -0.18 -2.03 -14.01
CA GLU A 35 0.51 -2.37 -15.26
C GLU A 35 1.40 -1.21 -15.68
N ALA A 36 2.68 -1.48 -15.92
CA ALA A 36 3.64 -0.48 -16.36
C ALA A 36 4.85 -1.15 -17.02
N ALA A 37 5.42 -0.53 -18.06
CA ALA A 37 6.61 -1.02 -18.76
C ALA A 37 6.50 -2.49 -19.26
N GLY A 38 5.29 -2.95 -19.60
CA GLY A 38 5.04 -4.35 -20.00
C GLY A 38 4.99 -5.35 -18.83
N TRP A 39 5.10 -4.88 -17.59
CA TRP A 39 4.99 -5.69 -16.38
C TRP A 39 3.61 -5.54 -15.75
N ARG A 40 3.15 -6.65 -15.14
CA ARG A 40 1.98 -6.66 -14.25
C ARG A 40 2.42 -6.90 -12.81
N LEU A 41 2.21 -5.91 -11.95
CA LEU A 41 2.51 -5.97 -10.53
C LEU A 41 1.20 -6.18 -9.75
N ASP A 42 0.99 -7.41 -9.26
CA ASP A 42 -0.11 -7.74 -8.34
C ASP A 42 0.40 -7.70 -6.89
N TYR A 43 -0.11 -6.76 -6.11
CA TYR A 43 0.20 -6.61 -4.69
C TYR A 43 -1.03 -6.84 -3.80
N ALA A 44 -2.09 -7.46 -4.34
CA ALA A 44 -3.34 -7.77 -3.61
C ALA A 44 -3.16 -8.75 -2.46
N LYS A 45 -2.10 -9.56 -2.50
CA LYS A 45 -1.75 -10.54 -1.45
C LYS A 45 -1.03 -9.95 -0.23
N HIS A 46 -0.95 -8.63 -0.12
CA HIS A 46 -0.46 -7.95 1.08
C HIS A 46 -1.61 -7.60 2.03
N ARG A 47 -1.32 -7.50 3.34
CA ARG A 47 -2.27 -7.00 4.35
C ARG A 47 -2.34 -5.48 4.31
N ILE A 48 -2.97 -4.97 3.27
CA ILE A 48 -3.21 -3.55 3.04
C ILE A 48 -4.70 -3.28 2.75
N ASP A 49 -5.11 -2.05 2.98
CA ASP A 49 -6.31 -1.45 2.42
C ASP A 49 -6.00 -0.05 1.89
N ASP A 50 -7.00 0.60 1.28
CA ASP A 50 -6.85 1.92 0.67
C ASP A 50 -6.32 2.97 1.66
N ALA A 51 -6.74 2.91 2.93
CA ALA A 51 -6.28 3.81 3.97
C ALA A 51 -4.79 3.60 4.27
N SER A 52 -4.35 2.35 4.46
CA SER A 52 -2.94 2.04 4.71
C SER A 52 -2.04 2.37 3.52
N LEU A 53 -2.50 2.12 2.29
CA LEU A 53 -1.75 2.42 1.08
C LEU A 53 -1.58 3.93 0.91
N ARG A 54 -2.64 4.71 1.15
CA ARG A 54 -2.55 6.18 1.18
C ARG A 54 -1.53 6.67 2.20
N THR A 55 -1.57 6.15 3.43
CA THR A 55 -0.63 6.57 4.48
C THR A 55 0.82 6.16 4.17
N LEU A 56 1.04 5.01 3.52
CA LEU A 56 2.37 4.61 3.02
C LEU A 56 2.91 5.62 2.00
N LEU A 57 2.07 6.06 1.06
CA LEU A 57 2.44 7.08 0.07
C LEU A 57 2.67 8.44 0.74
N ASP A 58 1.88 8.81 1.74
CA ASP A 58 2.07 10.04 2.51
C ASP A 58 3.38 10.01 3.30
N LEU A 59 3.78 8.86 3.86
CA LEU A 59 5.09 8.69 4.47
C LEU A 59 6.22 8.84 3.44
N ALA A 60 6.08 8.27 2.24
CA ALA A 60 7.07 8.39 1.19
C ALA A 60 7.28 9.87 0.77
N ARG A 61 6.19 10.62 0.61
CA ARG A 61 6.22 12.06 0.35
C ARG A 61 6.87 12.83 1.48
N ALA A 62 6.46 12.58 2.72
CA ALA A 62 7.02 13.23 3.92
C ALA A 62 8.51 12.93 4.11
N SER A 63 8.99 11.80 3.58
CA SER A 63 10.41 11.39 3.61
C SER A 63 11.23 11.99 2.46
N GLY A 64 10.62 12.79 1.58
CA GLY A 64 11.28 13.42 0.43
C GLY A 64 11.71 12.42 -0.65
N LEU A 65 11.02 11.29 -0.78
CA LEU A 65 11.42 10.23 -1.70
C LEU A 65 11.46 10.70 -3.16
N GLU A 66 10.48 11.48 -3.60
CA GLU A 66 10.39 11.96 -4.98
C GLU A 66 11.57 12.88 -5.33
N ALA A 67 11.91 13.83 -4.47
CA ALA A 67 13.07 14.71 -4.65
C ALA A 67 14.40 13.94 -4.66
N ARG A 68 14.55 12.92 -3.79
CA ARG A 68 15.75 12.07 -3.77
C ARG A 68 15.88 11.19 -5.01
N ARG A 69 14.75 10.70 -5.54
CA ARG A 69 14.71 9.97 -6.81
C ARG A 69 15.15 10.87 -7.97
N GLU A 70 14.65 12.11 -8.02
CA GLU A 70 15.04 13.09 -9.03
C GLU A 70 16.52 13.46 -8.93
N ALA A 71 17.08 13.61 -7.73
CA ALA A 71 18.50 13.91 -7.55
C ALA A 71 19.46 12.77 -7.97
N MET A 72 18.95 11.57 -8.24
CA MET A 72 19.75 10.41 -8.65
C MET A 72 19.93 10.29 -10.17
N PHE A 73 19.04 10.90 -10.96
CA PHE A 73 19.00 10.83 -12.42
C PHE A 73 19.22 12.21 -13.04
#